data_AF-A0A7R9C0Z6-F1
#
_entry.id   AF-A0A7R9C0Z6-F1
#
_cell.length_a   1.000
_cell.length_b   1.000
_cell.length_c   1.000
_cell.angle_alpha   90.00
_cell.angle_beta   90.00
_cell.angle_gamma   90.00
#
_symmetry.space_group_name_H-M   'P 1'
#
loop_
_entity.id
_entity.type
_entity.pdbx_description
1 polymer ?
#
loop_
_entity_poly.entity_id
_entity_poly.type
_entity_poly.pdbx_seq_one_letter_code
_entity_poly.pdbx_strand_id
1 'polypeptide(L)'
;KIPVVLLHAQHVWILDDFFVQHLGGFASVIDRRAMSSSAAFRSNYVQQKTASIGRDEVAYGVQVCTWTAKFEELSKLEPSKLRIEDMKRFANLFIQGILYAHRLSFTAKLILNVHARFVKPMSKVDIACVCRLIELLQSIRATYHRHGMLVAEITGYVMQHLSFVALTTLAGVKKRLLNEKPSSRRSDILTALVLTEHALNGPVTKVKRLVAIIAMAFAPKTLTEGEFQALEKNLRKMEFLCDLGSSLEKACDGSFLYWHRVIIPIYFDDVLSCETNPHRIHEFFSALEDCIAPLSHC
;
A
#
# COMPACT_ATOMS: atom_id res chain seq x y z
N LYS A 1 -5.78 21.35 5.48
CA LYS A 1 -6.17 21.70 4.08
C LYS A 1 -5.86 20.50 3.21
N ILE A 2 -6.86 19.83 2.66
CA ILE A 2 -6.64 18.72 1.71
C ILE A 2 -6.50 19.37 0.32
N PRO A 3 -5.33 19.28 -0.33
CA PRO A 3 -5.08 20.03 -1.56
C PRO A 3 -5.91 19.48 -2.73
N VAL A 4 -5.91 18.16 -2.91
CA VAL A 4 -6.50 17.41 -4.01
C VAL A 4 -6.68 15.97 -3.54
N VAL A 5 -7.81 15.34 -3.87
CA VAL A 5 -8.00 13.88 -3.71
C VAL A 5 -8.05 13.25 -5.09
N LEU A 6 -7.18 12.27 -5.33
CA LEU A 6 -7.21 11.50 -6.56
C LEU A 6 -8.40 10.55 -6.51
N LEU A 7 -9.25 10.61 -7.53
CA LEU A 7 -10.31 9.62 -7.73
C LEU A 7 -9.78 8.55 -8.70
N HIS A 8 -10.44 8.40 -9.84
CA HIS A 8 -10.11 7.43 -10.87
C HIS A 8 -9.70 8.16 -12.16
N ALA A 9 -8.72 7.60 -12.89
CA ALA A 9 -8.20 8.18 -14.12
C ALA A 9 -7.64 9.61 -13.92
N GLN A 10 -8.06 10.54 -14.78
CA GLN A 10 -7.75 11.98 -14.70
C GLN A 10 -8.62 12.75 -13.70
N HIS A 11 -9.59 12.09 -13.07
CA HIS A 11 -10.55 12.79 -12.22
C HIS A 11 -9.93 13.07 -10.85
N VAL A 12 -9.93 14.35 -10.52
CA VAL A 12 -9.48 14.88 -9.24
C VAL A 12 -10.68 15.49 -8.54
N TRP A 13 -10.86 15.13 -7.27
CA TRP A 13 -11.85 15.74 -6.41
C TRP A 13 -11.23 16.89 -5.61
N ILE A 14 -11.91 18.03 -5.65
CA ILE A 14 -11.57 19.23 -4.89
C ILE A 14 -12.75 19.51 -3.97
N LEU A 15 -12.48 19.49 -2.67
CA LEU A 15 -13.50 19.65 -1.64
C LEU A 15 -14.27 20.98 -1.78
N ASP A 16 -13.55 22.07 -2.06
CA ASP A 16 -14.15 23.39 -2.23
C ASP A 16 -15.11 23.43 -3.42
N ASP A 17 -14.71 22.88 -4.57
CA ASP A 17 -15.53 22.82 -5.78
C ASP A 17 -16.82 22.03 -5.51
N PHE A 18 -16.71 20.91 -4.78
CA PHE A 18 -17.86 20.09 -4.42
C PHE A 18 -18.87 20.85 -3.57
N PHE A 19 -18.42 21.53 -2.51
CA PHE A 19 -19.29 22.32 -1.63
C PHE A 19 -19.99 23.45 -2.39
N VAL A 20 -19.26 24.18 -3.24
CA VAL A 20 -19.83 25.29 -4.03
C VAL A 20 -20.87 24.78 -5.04
N GLN A 21 -20.61 23.66 -5.69
CA GLN A 21 -21.46 23.13 -6.75
C GLN A 21 -22.71 22.42 -6.23
N HIS A 22 -22.62 21.70 -5.10
CA HIS A 22 -23.68 20.79 -4.65
C HIS A 22 -24.37 21.24 -3.36
N LEU A 23 -23.79 22.17 -2.62
CA LEU A 23 -24.31 22.65 -1.34
C LEU A 23 -24.59 24.16 -1.42
N GLY A 24 -25.45 24.55 -2.37
CA GLY A 24 -25.76 25.94 -2.73
C GLY A 24 -26.23 26.84 -1.57
N GLY A 25 -26.75 26.28 -0.47
CA GLY A 25 -27.07 27.02 0.76
C GLY A 25 -25.85 27.43 1.61
N PHE A 26 -24.69 26.79 1.40
CA PHE A 26 -23.43 27.08 2.09
C PHE A 26 -22.51 28.00 1.28
N ALA A 27 -22.80 28.26 0.01
CA ALA A 27 -21.99 29.16 -0.82
C ALA A 27 -21.95 30.60 -0.28
N SER A 28 -22.99 31.04 0.44
CA SER A 28 -23.03 32.33 1.13
C SER A 28 -22.30 32.34 2.48
N VAL A 29 -22.07 31.15 3.07
CA VAL A 29 -21.36 30.95 4.35
C VAL A 29 -19.86 30.75 4.11
N ILE A 30 -19.48 30.24 2.94
CA ILE A 30 -18.08 30.06 2.54
C ILE A 30 -17.49 31.43 2.19
N ASP A 31 -16.58 31.91 3.04
CA ASP A 31 -15.85 33.18 2.83
C ASP A 31 -15.08 33.15 1.50
N ARG A 32 -15.33 34.14 0.63
CA ARG A 32 -14.62 34.31 -0.65
C ARG A 32 -13.11 34.40 -0.46
N ARG A 33 -12.62 35.01 0.64
CA ARG A 33 -11.18 35.03 0.97
C ARG A 33 -10.65 33.63 1.28
N ALA A 34 -11.42 32.81 1.97
CA ALA A 34 -11.06 31.42 2.25
C ALA A 34 -10.94 30.60 0.94
N MET A 35 -11.85 30.82 -0.03
CA MET A 35 -11.77 30.19 -1.36
C MET A 35 -10.53 30.61 -2.14
N SER A 36 -10.26 31.91 -2.24
CA SER A 36 -9.05 32.41 -2.92
C SER A 36 -7.77 31.92 -2.24
N SER A 37 -7.73 31.87 -0.91
CA SER A 37 -6.59 31.33 -0.15
C SER A 37 -6.38 29.84 -0.40
N SER A 38 -7.45 29.09 -0.66
CA SER A 38 -7.41 27.64 -0.93
C SER A 38 -6.96 27.37 -2.37
N ALA A 39 -7.37 28.19 -3.33
CA ALA A 39 -6.84 28.15 -4.69
C ALA A 39 -5.33 28.48 -4.73
N ALA A 40 -4.89 29.52 -4.00
CA ALA A 40 -3.48 29.86 -3.86
C ALA A 40 -2.68 28.73 -3.18
N PHE A 41 -3.23 28.13 -2.11
CA PHE A 41 -2.64 26.97 -1.45
C PHE A 41 -2.47 25.78 -2.41
N ARG A 42 -3.48 25.48 -3.24
CA ARG A 42 -3.36 24.42 -4.26
C ARG A 42 -2.29 24.72 -5.29
N SER A 43 -2.24 25.94 -5.82
CA SER A 43 -1.20 26.34 -6.77
C SER A 43 0.21 26.20 -6.17
N ASN A 44 0.40 26.62 -4.92
CA ASN A 44 1.65 26.47 -4.19
C ASN A 44 1.98 24.99 -3.93
N TYR A 45 0.97 24.17 -3.61
CA TYR A 45 1.15 22.73 -3.43
C TYR A 45 1.65 22.05 -4.72
N VAL A 46 1.07 22.39 -5.88
CA VAL A 46 1.55 21.91 -7.17
C VAL A 46 3.02 22.30 -7.36
N GLN A 47 3.33 23.58 -7.18
CA GLN A 47 4.67 24.10 -7.39
C GLN A 47 5.71 23.44 -6.47
N GLN A 48 5.36 23.21 -5.20
CA GLN A 48 6.23 22.51 -4.26
C GLN A 48 6.46 21.05 -4.67
N LYS A 49 5.41 20.35 -5.15
CA LYS A 49 5.52 18.96 -5.61
C LYS A 49 6.32 18.82 -6.89
N THR A 50 6.14 19.72 -7.85
CA THR A 50 6.97 19.77 -9.05
C THR A 50 8.43 20.07 -8.68
N ALA A 51 8.67 21.02 -7.77
CA ALA A 51 10.03 21.37 -7.35
C ALA A 51 10.74 20.24 -6.55
N SER A 52 9.99 19.37 -5.86
CA SER A 52 10.58 18.26 -5.09
C SER A 52 10.79 16.98 -5.90
N ILE A 53 10.16 16.84 -7.08
CA ILE A 53 10.10 15.55 -7.80
C ILE A 53 11.47 14.96 -8.09
N GLY A 54 12.45 15.76 -8.52
CA GLY A 54 13.80 15.26 -8.82
C GLY A 54 14.53 14.76 -7.57
N ARG A 55 14.32 15.42 -6.41
CA ARG A 55 14.88 14.94 -5.13
C ARG A 55 14.18 13.67 -4.67
N ASP A 56 12.86 13.64 -4.78
CA ASP A 56 12.02 12.51 -4.38
C ASP A 56 12.37 11.28 -5.23
N GLU A 57 12.55 11.44 -6.54
CA GLU A 57 12.95 10.37 -7.47
C GLU A 57 14.29 9.73 -7.07
N VAL A 58 15.33 10.53 -6.83
CA VAL A 58 16.63 10.00 -6.37
C VAL A 58 16.48 9.28 -5.02
N ALA A 59 15.72 9.86 -4.08
CA ALA A 59 15.50 9.25 -2.77
C ALA A 59 14.75 7.91 -2.86
N TYR A 60 13.73 7.83 -3.72
CA TYR A 60 13.02 6.59 -3.99
C TYR A 60 13.91 5.56 -4.68
N GLY A 61 14.75 5.97 -5.63
CA GLY A 61 15.71 5.09 -6.29
C GLY A 61 16.64 4.40 -5.28
N VAL A 62 17.24 5.15 -4.35
CA VAL A 62 18.07 4.59 -3.28
C VAL A 62 17.28 3.65 -2.37
N GLN A 63 16.05 4.00 -2.01
CA GLN A 63 15.19 3.17 -1.15
C GLN A 63 14.84 1.84 -1.81
N VAL A 64 14.44 1.86 -3.08
CA VAL A 64 14.09 0.66 -3.85
C VAL A 64 15.31 -0.21 -4.06
N CYS A 65 16.44 0.35 -4.52
CA CYS A 65 17.69 -0.41 -4.69
C CYS A 65 18.15 -1.09 -3.39
N THR A 66 18.08 -0.37 -2.26
CA THR A 66 18.44 -0.93 -0.94
C THR A 66 17.48 -2.04 -0.53
N TRP A 67 16.18 -1.87 -0.79
CA TRP A 67 15.17 -2.88 -0.48
C TRP A 67 15.36 -4.13 -1.35
N THR A 68 15.58 -3.96 -2.65
CA THR A 68 15.86 -5.07 -3.58
C THR A 68 17.11 -5.82 -3.13
N ALA A 69 18.21 -5.13 -2.81
CA ALA A 69 19.44 -5.78 -2.33
C ALA A 69 19.22 -6.61 -1.05
N LYS A 70 18.45 -6.09 -0.08
CA LYS A 70 18.08 -6.83 1.13
C LYS A 70 17.19 -8.03 0.83
N PHE A 71 16.28 -7.88 -0.13
CA PHE A 71 15.41 -8.96 -0.59
C PHE A 71 16.25 -10.08 -1.24
N GLU A 72 17.17 -9.72 -2.15
CA GLU A 72 18.08 -10.68 -2.80
C GLU A 72 18.98 -11.39 -1.79
N GLU A 73 19.53 -10.67 -0.82
CA GLU A 73 20.37 -11.25 0.24
C GLU A 73 19.58 -12.30 1.03
N LEU A 74 18.38 -11.95 1.49
CA LEU A 74 17.56 -12.84 2.29
C LEU A 74 17.03 -14.02 1.47
N SER A 75 16.79 -13.83 0.17
CA SER A 75 16.31 -14.87 -0.75
C SER A 75 17.32 -15.98 -1.00
N LYS A 76 18.60 -15.79 -0.64
CA LYS A 76 19.63 -16.83 -0.69
C LYS A 76 19.51 -17.84 0.45
N LEU A 77 18.74 -17.54 1.50
CA LEU A 77 18.52 -18.46 2.61
C LEU A 77 17.63 -19.62 2.17
N GLU A 78 17.95 -20.81 2.65
CA GLU A 78 17.15 -22.01 2.39
C GLU A 78 15.84 -21.94 3.20
N PRO A 79 14.64 -21.99 2.57
CA PRO A 79 13.35 -21.83 3.25
C PRO A 79 13.13 -22.82 4.40
N SER A 80 13.63 -24.05 4.26
CA SER A 80 13.54 -25.13 5.25
C SER A 80 14.31 -24.85 6.55
N LYS A 81 15.27 -23.91 6.53
CA LYS A 81 16.18 -23.61 7.65
C LYS A 81 15.95 -22.21 8.25
N LEU A 82 14.87 -21.53 7.86
CA LEU A 82 14.58 -20.18 8.32
C LEU A 82 14.34 -20.14 9.82
N ARG A 83 15.01 -19.21 10.49
CA ARG A 83 14.76 -18.90 11.90
C ARG A 83 13.58 -17.94 12.01
N ILE A 84 13.01 -17.84 13.21
CA ILE A 84 11.92 -16.89 13.51
C ILE A 84 12.33 -15.44 13.16
N GLU A 85 13.61 -15.09 13.35
CA GLU A 85 14.12 -13.77 12.97
C GLU A 85 14.10 -13.53 11.46
N ASP A 86 14.44 -14.54 10.66
CA ASP A 86 14.42 -14.46 9.20
C ASP A 86 12.98 -14.31 8.70
N MET A 87 12.04 -15.08 9.26
CA MET A 87 10.60 -14.95 8.98
C MET A 87 10.09 -13.52 9.27
N LYS A 88 10.53 -12.92 10.38
CA LYS A 88 10.19 -11.52 10.70
C LYS A 88 10.80 -10.53 9.71
N ARG A 89 12.04 -10.77 9.27
CA ARG A 89 12.72 -9.95 8.25
C ARG A 89 11.98 -10.02 6.91
N PHE A 90 11.61 -11.21 6.44
CA PHE A 90 10.80 -11.40 5.25
C PHE A 90 9.46 -10.68 5.33
N ALA A 91 8.71 -10.88 6.43
CA ALA A 91 7.43 -10.21 6.62
C ALA A 91 7.54 -8.68 6.54
N ASN A 92 8.60 -8.11 7.14
CA ASN A 92 8.85 -6.67 7.08
C ASN A 92 9.26 -6.21 5.69
N LEU A 93 10.08 -6.97 4.96
CA LEU A 93 10.46 -6.66 3.57
C LEU A 93 9.26 -6.72 2.64
N PHE A 94 8.34 -7.68 2.84
CA PHE A 94 7.10 -7.76 2.06
C PHE A 94 6.25 -6.50 2.28
N ILE A 95 6.02 -6.12 3.53
CA ILE A 95 5.29 -4.89 3.86
C ILE A 95 5.99 -3.66 3.27
N GLN A 96 7.30 -3.56 3.42
CA GLN A 96 8.08 -2.42 2.93
C GLN A 96 8.00 -2.25 1.41
N GLY A 97 8.12 -3.34 0.64
CA GLY A 97 8.05 -3.28 -0.82
C GLY A 97 6.69 -2.76 -1.31
N ILE A 98 5.59 -3.22 -0.71
CA ILE A 98 4.24 -2.74 -1.04
C ILE A 98 4.05 -1.28 -0.64
N LEU A 99 4.59 -0.86 0.51
CA LEU A 99 4.53 0.55 0.92
C LEU A 99 5.30 1.46 -0.05
N TYR A 100 6.45 1.01 -0.56
CA TYR A 100 7.19 1.74 -1.59
C TYR A 100 6.41 1.82 -2.90
N ALA A 101 5.84 0.70 -3.35
CA ALA A 101 5.00 0.67 -4.55
C ALA A 101 3.82 1.65 -4.45
N HIS A 102 3.08 1.65 -3.33
CA HIS A 102 2.00 2.60 -3.11
C HIS A 102 2.46 4.06 -3.14
N ARG A 103 3.62 4.37 -2.54
CA ARG A 103 4.17 5.74 -2.52
C ARG A 103 4.59 6.20 -3.90
N LEU A 104 5.28 5.36 -4.67
CA LEU A 104 5.69 5.62 -6.04
C LEU A 104 4.46 5.85 -6.94
N SER A 105 3.53 4.90 -6.92
CA SER A 105 2.27 4.94 -7.70
C SER A 105 1.45 6.19 -7.37
N PHE A 106 1.26 6.49 -6.08
CA PHE A 106 0.56 7.69 -5.64
C PHE A 106 1.27 8.96 -6.09
N THR A 107 2.60 9.04 -5.98
CA THR A 107 3.36 10.24 -6.35
C THR A 107 3.29 10.49 -7.86
N ALA A 108 3.48 9.45 -8.68
CA ALA A 108 3.35 9.55 -10.13
C ALA A 108 1.93 9.98 -10.54
N LYS A 109 0.90 9.30 -10.02
CA LYS A 109 -0.51 9.63 -10.28
C LYS A 109 -0.85 11.05 -9.83
N LEU A 110 -0.37 11.48 -8.67
CA LEU A 110 -0.62 12.81 -8.14
C LEU A 110 -0.05 13.89 -9.05
N ILE A 111 1.21 13.78 -9.43
CA ILE A 111 1.90 14.79 -10.25
C ILE A 111 1.21 14.91 -11.61
N LEU A 112 0.99 13.78 -12.29
CA LEU A 112 0.32 13.75 -13.59
C LEU A 112 -1.08 14.36 -13.54
N ASN A 113 -1.90 13.95 -12.56
CA ASN A 113 -3.29 14.41 -12.44
C ASN A 113 -3.39 15.88 -12.03
N VAL A 114 -2.47 16.37 -11.19
CA VAL A 114 -2.43 17.78 -10.80
C VAL A 114 -2.04 18.66 -12.00
N HIS A 115 -1.02 18.28 -12.77
CA HIS A 115 -0.64 19.01 -13.98
C HIS A 115 -1.75 19.00 -15.03
N ALA A 116 -2.41 17.86 -15.22
CA ALA A 116 -3.58 17.74 -16.11
C ALA A 116 -4.76 18.62 -15.64
N ARG A 117 -5.14 18.54 -14.36
CA ARG A 117 -6.29 19.28 -13.81
C ARG A 117 -6.12 20.80 -13.84
N PHE A 118 -4.92 21.29 -13.56
CA PHE A 118 -4.63 22.73 -13.57
C PHE A 118 -4.11 23.24 -14.92
N VAL A 119 -4.04 22.38 -15.94
CA VAL A 119 -3.55 22.71 -17.28
C VAL A 119 -2.17 23.39 -17.21
N LYS A 120 -1.31 22.91 -16.30
CA LYS A 120 0.05 23.43 -16.12
C LYS A 120 1.02 22.56 -16.89
N PRO A 121 1.81 23.12 -17.82
CA PRO A 121 2.81 22.33 -18.54
C PRO A 121 3.83 21.73 -17.57
N MET A 122 4.30 20.52 -17.88
CA MET A 122 5.45 19.90 -17.21
C MET A 122 6.70 20.10 -18.06
N SER A 123 7.85 20.27 -17.43
CA SER A 123 9.12 20.27 -18.16
C SER A 123 9.47 18.84 -18.60
N LYS A 124 10.32 18.69 -19.63
CA LYS A 124 10.84 17.37 -20.03
C LYS A 124 11.54 16.65 -18.86
N VAL A 125 12.24 17.40 -18.00
CA VAL A 125 12.93 16.87 -16.82
C VAL A 125 11.95 16.30 -15.80
N ASP A 126 10.86 17.02 -15.50
CA ASP A 126 9.83 16.53 -14.56
C ASP A 126 9.18 15.25 -15.09
N ILE A 127 8.92 15.20 -16.40
CA ILE A 127 8.35 14.01 -17.05
C ILE A 127 9.32 12.83 -16.96
N ALA A 128 10.61 13.04 -17.23
CA ALA A 128 11.63 12.01 -17.07
C ALA A 128 11.70 11.48 -15.62
N CYS A 129 11.57 12.36 -14.62
CA CYS A 129 11.48 11.95 -13.22
C CYS A 129 10.22 11.11 -12.94
N VAL A 130 9.04 11.50 -13.44
CA VAL A 130 7.82 10.70 -13.31
C VAL A 130 7.99 9.31 -13.95
N CYS A 131 8.56 9.24 -15.15
CA CYS A 131 8.83 7.98 -15.82
C CYS A 131 9.79 7.09 -15.01
N ARG A 132 10.82 7.67 -14.38
CA ARG A 132 11.70 6.93 -13.47
C ARG A 132 10.98 6.40 -12.24
N LEU A 133 10.01 7.12 -11.68
CA LEU A 133 9.15 6.58 -10.61
C LEU A 133 8.34 5.36 -11.07
N ILE A 134 7.88 5.36 -12.33
CA ILE A 134 7.13 4.24 -12.93
C ILE A 134 8.06 3.05 -13.17
N GLU A 135 9.27 3.27 -13.69
CA GLU A 135 10.29 2.23 -13.83
C GLU A 135 10.56 1.55 -12.48
N LEU A 136 10.86 2.32 -11.43
CA LEU A 136 11.09 1.82 -10.07
C LEU A 136 9.88 1.03 -9.52
N LEU A 137 8.66 1.47 -9.84
CA LEU A 137 7.43 0.77 -9.44
C LEU A 137 7.36 -0.62 -10.08
N GLN A 138 7.74 -0.73 -11.36
CA GLN A 138 7.79 -2.01 -12.07
C GLN A 138 8.98 -2.88 -11.64
N SER A 139 10.12 -2.29 -11.25
CA SER A 139 11.22 -3.03 -10.64
C SER A 139 10.79 -3.75 -9.35
N ILE A 140 9.92 -3.12 -8.53
CA ILE A 140 9.34 -3.75 -7.34
C ILE A 140 8.48 -4.95 -7.74
N ARG A 141 7.55 -4.78 -8.70
CA ARG A 141 6.70 -5.87 -9.21
C ARG A 141 7.55 -7.03 -9.74
N ALA A 142 8.56 -6.73 -10.54
CA ALA A 142 9.48 -7.71 -11.11
C ALA A 142 10.26 -8.47 -10.03
N THR A 143 10.68 -7.81 -8.94
CA THR A 143 11.39 -8.47 -7.83
C THR A 143 10.52 -9.52 -7.14
N TYR A 144 9.24 -9.20 -6.88
CA TYR A 144 8.28 -10.17 -6.34
C TYR A 144 8.00 -11.30 -7.30
N HIS A 145 7.78 -11.00 -8.59
CA HIS A 145 7.49 -12.01 -9.60
C HIS A 145 8.66 -12.99 -9.77
N ARG A 146 9.90 -12.47 -9.85
CA ARG A 146 11.13 -13.28 -9.93
C ARG A 146 11.26 -14.26 -8.76
N HIS A 147 10.79 -13.87 -7.57
CA HIS A 147 10.83 -14.69 -6.36
C HIS A 147 9.46 -15.25 -5.96
N GLY A 148 8.50 -15.34 -6.89
CA GLY A 148 7.10 -15.64 -6.55
C GLY A 148 6.91 -16.94 -5.77
N MET A 149 7.64 -18.00 -6.13
CA MET A 149 7.60 -19.28 -5.43
C MET A 149 8.11 -19.17 -3.99
N LEU A 150 9.23 -18.48 -3.79
CA LEU A 150 9.82 -18.22 -2.48
C LEU A 150 8.86 -17.39 -1.62
N VAL A 151 8.28 -16.33 -2.19
CA VAL A 151 7.32 -15.47 -1.50
C VAL A 151 6.10 -16.26 -1.04
N ALA A 152 5.56 -17.14 -1.88
CA ALA A 152 4.42 -17.99 -1.53
C ALA A 152 4.75 -18.95 -0.38
N GLU A 153 5.90 -19.63 -0.45
CA GLU A 153 6.34 -20.58 0.57
C GLU A 153 6.58 -19.89 1.93
N ILE A 154 7.34 -18.79 1.93
CA ILE A 154 7.67 -18.04 3.14
C ILE A 154 6.43 -17.42 3.76
N THR A 155 5.48 -16.95 2.94
CA THR A 155 4.20 -16.45 3.44
C THR A 155 3.51 -17.53 4.26
N GLY A 156 3.53 -18.80 3.83
CA GLY A 156 3.02 -19.94 4.59
C GLY A 156 3.69 -20.08 5.97
N TYR A 157 5.03 -20.08 6.02
CA TYR A 157 5.76 -20.18 7.28
C TYR A 157 5.50 -19.01 8.24
N VAL A 158 5.49 -17.78 7.72
CA VAL A 158 5.20 -16.58 8.51
C VAL A 158 3.77 -16.64 9.06
N MET A 159 2.79 -17.04 8.24
CA MET A 159 1.39 -17.19 8.67
C MET A 159 1.24 -18.23 9.78
N GLN A 160 1.93 -19.37 9.67
CA GLN A 160 1.94 -20.40 10.70
C GLN A 160 2.54 -19.87 12.02
N HIS A 161 3.68 -19.17 11.94
CA HIS A 161 4.32 -18.58 13.11
C HIS A 161 3.42 -17.54 13.80
N LEU A 162 2.83 -16.61 13.03
CA LEU A 162 1.92 -15.61 13.57
C LEU A 162 0.70 -16.26 14.24
N SER A 163 0.18 -17.35 13.66
CA SER A 163 -0.99 -18.08 14.19
C SER A 163 -0.64 -18.75 15.52
N PHE A 164 0.52 -19.39 15.59
CA PHE A 164 1.03 -19.97 16.83
C PHE A 164 1.18 -18.93 17.95
N VAL A 165 1.75 -17.76 17.65
CA VAL A 165 1.89 -16.67 18.63
C VAL A 165 0.53 -16.20 19.13
N ALA A 166 -0.42 -15.96 18.21
CA ALA A 166 -1.77 -15.52 18.55
C ALA A 166 -2.51 -16.55 19.42
N LEU A 167 -2.47 -17.84 19.05
CA LEU A 167 -3.10 -18.93 19.81
C LEU A 167 -2.49 -19.08 21.21
N THR A 168 -1.18 -18.94 21.35
CA THR A 168 -0.48 -18.99 22.64
C THR A 168 -0.92 -17.85 23.56
N THR A 169 -1.05 -16.62 23.02
CA THR A 169 -1.58 -15.49 23.78
C THR A 169 -3.02 -15.75 24.23
N LEU A 170 -3.88 -16.24 23.33
CA LEU A 170 -5.27 -16.56 23.65
C LEU A 170 -5.39 -17.66 24.73
N ALA A 171 -4.53 -18.69 24.68
CA ALA A 171 -4.47 -19.74 25.69
C ALA A 171 -4.16 -19.18 27.09
N GLY A 172 -3.21 -18.24 27.18
CA GLY A 172 -2.89 -17.55 28.44
C GLY A 172 -4.06 -16.75 28.99
N VAL A 173 -4.74 -15.98 28.14
CA VAL A 173 -5.92 -15.18 28.53
C VAL A 173 -7.08 -16.07 28.99
N LYS A 174 -7.37 -17.16 28.28
CA LYS A 174 -8.41 -18.13 28.67
C LYS A 174 -8.13 -18.73 30.05
N LYS A 175 -6.89 -19.17 30.31
CA LYS A 175 -6.50 -19.74 31.60
C LYS A 175 -6.68 -18.74 32.75
N ARG A 176 -6.35 -17.46 32.52
CA ARG A 176 -6.57 -16.38 33.48
C ARG A 176 -8.06 -16.16 33.76
N LEU A 177 -8.87 -16.11 32.72
CA LEU A 177 -10.32 -15.91 32.83
C LEU A 177 -11.05 -17.06 33.54
N LEU A 178 -10.58 -18.30 33.39
CA LEU A 178 -11.18 -19.47 34.05
C LEU A 178 -11.04 -19.43 35.59
N ASN A 179 -10.02 -18.75 36.10
CA ASN A 179 -9.79 -18.58 37.55
C ASN A 179 -10.70 -17.52 38.18
N GLU A 180 -11.36 -16.68 37.39
CA GLU A 180 -12.31 -15.67 37.89
C GLU A 180 -13.67 -16.29 38.23
N LYS A 181 -14.43 -15.66 39.13
CA LYS A 181 -15.77 -16.15 39.51
C LYS A 181 -16.68 -16.27 38.27
N PRO A 182 -17.46 -17.37 38.12
CA PRO A 182 -18.34 -17.55 36.98
C PRO A 182 -19.42 -16.45 36.96
N SER A 183 -19.62 -15.84 35.79
CA SER A 183 -20.67 -14.86 35.52
C SER A 183 -21.14 -14.98 34.07
N SER A 184 -22.34 -14.49 33.76
CA SER A 184 -22.85 -14.49 32.36
C SER A 184 -21.86 -13.81 31.41
N ARG A 185 -21.35 -12.64 31.82
CA ARG A 185 -20.35 -11.88 31.05
C ARG A 185 -19.06 -12.67 30.82
N ARG A 186 -18.59 -13.43 31.82
CA ARG A 186 -17.42 -14.32 31.67
C ARG A 186 -17.66 -15.38 30.59
N SER A 187 -18.87 -15.96 30.57
CA SER A 187 -19.25 -16.97 29.58
C SER A 187 -19.26 -16.43 28.15
N ASP A 188 -19.76 -15.21 27.96
CA ASP A 188 -19.79 -14.55 26.65
C ASP A 188 -18.38 -14.26 26.14
N ILE A 189 -17.50 -13.73 27.00
CA ILE A 189 -16.10 -13.47 26.67
C ILE A 189 -15.35 -14.76 26.36
N LEU A 190 -15.57 -15.83 27.14
CA LEU A 190 -14.94 -17.12 26.89
C LEU A 190 -15.38 -17.71 25.54
N THR A 191 -16.67 -17.61 25.21
CA THR A 191 -17.19 -18.01 23.90
C THR A 191 -16.52 -17.24 22.78
N ALA A 192 -16.38 -15.90 22.93
CA ALA A 192 -15.68 -15.08 21.95
C ALA A 192 -14.21 -15.49 21.76
N LEU A 193 -13.48 -15.77 22.85
CA LEU A 193 -12.09 -16.24 22.78
C LEU A 193 -11.97 -17.62 22.10
N VAL A 194 -12.90 -18.53 22.35
CA VAL A 194 -12.95 -19.85 21.69
C VAL A 194 -13.27 -19.71 20.21
N LEU A 195 -14.16 -18.80 19.83
CA LEU A 195 -14.44 -18.49 18.42
C LEU A 195 -13.21 -17.95 17.70
N THR A 196 -12.48 -17.01 18.33
CA THR A 196 -11.21 -16.50 17.79
C THR A 196 -10.19 -17.61 17.61
N GLU A 197 -10.02 -18.48 18.60
CA GLU A 197 -9.10 -19.62 18.53
C GLU A 197 -9.47 -20.59 17.41
N HIS A 198 -10.76 -20.94 17.29
CA HIS A 198 -11.24 -21.82 16.23
C HIS A 198 -11.04 -21.19 14.84
N ALA A 199 -11.23 -19.88 14.72
CA ALA A 199 -10.99 -19.15 13.48
C ALA A 199 -9.50 -19.11 13.10
N LEU A 200 -8.60 -19.03 14.07
CA LEU A 200 -7.15 -19.04 13.85
C LEU A 200 -6.55 -20.44 13.70
N ASN A 201 -7.29 -21.48 14.05
CA ASN A 201 -6.88 -22.86 13.81
C ASN A 201 -7.01 -23.22 12.31
N GLY A 202 -5.90 -23.67 11.72
CA GLY A 202 -5.80 -24.03 10.32
C GLY A 202 -5.57 -22.81 9.39
N PRO A 203 -5.87 -22.95 8.09
CA PRO A 203 -5.66 -21.86 7.13
C PRO A 203 -6.47 -20.62 7.49
N VAL A 204 -5.80 -19.47 7.61
CA VAL A 204 -6.43 -18.18 7.93
C VAL A 204 -7.05 -17.61 6.66
N THR A 205 -8.34 -17.84 6.46
CA THR A 205 -9.11 -17.24 5.36
C THR A 205 -9.61 -15.84 5.73
N LYS A 206 -10.04 -15.05 4.74
CA LYS A 206 -10.65 -13.72 4.97
C LYS A 206 -11.83 -13.77 5.95
N VAL A 207 -12.69 -14.77 5.79
CA VAL A 207 -13.87 -14.96 6.67
C VAL A 207 -13.44 -15.31 8.08
N LYS A 208 -12.54 -16.27 8.25
CA LYS A 208 -12.00 -16.65 9.57
C LYS A 208 -11.36 -15.46 10.28
N ARG A 209 -10.58 -14.65 9.56
CA ARG A 209 -9.98 -13.43 10.10
C ARG A 209 -11.03 -12.41 10.55
N LEU A 210 -12.06 -12.17 9.74
CA LEU A 210 -13.13 -11.25 10.11
C LEU A 210 -13.85 -11.71 11.38
N VAL A 211 -14.14 -13.02 11.49
CA VAL A 211 -14.71 -13.63 12.70
C VAL A 211 -13.80 -13.40 13.90
N ALA A 212 -12.49 -13.62 13.76
CA ALA A 212 -11.52 -13.37 14.83
C ALA A 212 -11.50 -11.90 15.28
N ILE A 213 -11.52 -10.94 14.34
CA ILE A 213 -11.53 -9.50 14.66
C ILE A 213 -12.83 -9.11 15.39
N ILE A 214 -13.97 -9.57 14.89
CA ILE A 214 -15.28 -9.28 15.50
C ILE A 214 -15.37 -9.91 16.90
N ALA A 215 -14.99 -11.18 17.05
CA ALA A 215 -14.98 -11.85 18.34
C ALA A 215 -14.06 -11.15 19.35
N MET A 216 -12.89 -10.68 18.92
CA MET A 216 -11.98 -9.90 19.76
C MET A 216 -12.55 -8.56 20.23
N ALA A 217 -13.44 -7.93 19.45
CA ALA A 217 -14.12 -6.70 19.85
C ALA A 217 -15.03 -6.88 21.08
N PHE A 218 -15.46 -8.11 21.40
CA PHE A 218 -16.24 -8.43 22.61
C PHE A 218 -15.37 -8.69 23.84
N ALA A 219 -14.05 -8.84 23.69
CA ALA A 219 -13.12 -9.18 24.78
C ALA A 219 -12.17 -8.07 25.28
N PRO A 220 -12.26 -6.77 24.93
CA PRO A 220 -11.15 -5.82 25.12
C PRO A 220 -10.76 -5.57 26.58
N LYS A 221 -11.70 -5.69 27.54
CA LYS A 221 -11.42 -5.46 28.98
C LYS A 221 -10.71 -6.62 29.69
N THR A 222 -10.58 -7.76 29.02
CA THR A 222 -10.01 -9.01 29.59
C THR A 222 -8.55 -9.22 29.19
N LEU A 223 -8.15 -8.59 28.10
CA LEU A 223 -6.76 -8.53 27.67
C LEU A 223 -6.09 -7.33 28.35
N THR A 224 -4.83 -7.50 28.72
CA THR A 224 -3.98 -6.35 29.00
C THR A 224 -3.79 -5.55 27.72
N GLU A 225 -3.50 -4.25 27.84
CA GLU A 225 -3.25 -3.38 26.69
C GLU A 225 -2.16 -3.95 25.77
N GLY A 226 -1.09 -4.51 26.36
CA GLY A 226 0.00 -5.13 25.60
C GLY A 226 -0.42 -6.39 24.83
N GLU A 227 -1.25 -7.26 25.44
CA GLU A 227 -1.77 -8.47 24.76
C GLU A 227 -2.70 -8.09 23.61
N PHE A 228 -3.56 -7.10 23.82
CA PHE A 228 -4.48 -6.61 22.78
C PHE A 228 -3.70 -6.04 21.59
N GLN A 229 -2.77 -5.12 21.84
CA GLN A 229 -1.94 -4.52 20.78
C GLN A 229 -1.10 -5.56 20.03
N ALA A 230 -0.54 -6.56 20.74
CA ALA A 230 0.23 -7.62 20.12
C ALA A 230 -0.63 -8.50 19.20
N LEU A 231 -1.82 -8.88 19.66
CA LEU A 231 -2.75 -9.70 18.89
C LEU A 231 -3.30 -8.93 17.68
N GLU A 232 -3.70 -7.67 17.86
CA GLU A 232 -4.14 -6.81 16.76
C GLU A 232 -3.06 -6.67 15.69
N LYS A 233 -1.80 -6.40 16.11
CA LYS A 233 -0.67 -6.31 15.20
C LYS A 233 -0.44 -7.61 14.44
N ASN A 234 -0.57 -8.76 15.09
CA ASN A 234 -0.42 -10.07 14.44
C ASN A 234 -1.55 -10.33 13.42
N LEU A 235 -2.80 -10.05 13.78
CA LEU A 235 -3.95 -10.20 12.88
C LEU A 235 -3.85 -9.28 11.65
N ARG A 236 -3.42 -8.02 11.83
CA ARG A 236 -3.18 -7.09 10.72
C ARG A 236 -2.04 -7.55 9.80
N LYS A 237 -0.98 -8.15 10.37
CA LYS A 237 0.10 -8.74 9.57
C LYS A 237 -0.39 -9.95 8.77
N MET A 238 -1.18 -10.82 9.38
CA MET A 238 -1.79 -11.95 8.67
C MET A 238 -2.70 -11.47 7.53
N GLU A 239 -3.51 -10.45 7.78
CA GLU A 239 -4.35 -9.82 6.76
C GLU A 239 -3.54 -9.38 5.55
N PHE A 240 -2.51 -8.58 5.81
CA PHE A 240 -1.65 -8.07 4.77
C PHE A 240 -1.01 -9.20 3.94
N LEU A 241 -0.52 -10.26 4.60
CA LEU A 241 0.13 -11.38 3.94
C LEU A 241 -0.83 -12.20 3.07
N CYS A 242 -2.07 -12.42 3.53
CA CYS A 242 -3.11 -13.07 2.73
C CYS A 242 -3.45 -12.28 1.46
N ASP A 243 -3.41 -10.95 1.54
CA ASP A 243 -3.75 -10.05 0.45
C ASP A 243 -2.50 -9.54 -0.31
N LEU A 244 -1.31 -10.10 -0.05
CA LEU A 244 -0.02 -9.62 -0.56
C LEU A 244 0.00 -9.49 -2.08
N GLY A 245 -0.33 -10.57 -2.81
CA GLY A 245 -0.34 -10.55 -4.28
C GLY A 245 -1.34 -9.54 -4.84
N SER A 246 -2.57 -9.51 -4.31
CA SER A 246 -3.57 -8.54 -4.75
C SER A 246 -3.21 -7.09 -4.40
N SER A 247 -2.48 -6.88 -3.30
CA SER A 247 -2.01 -5.57 -2.89
C SER A 247 -0.86 -5.11 -3.78
N LEU A 248 0.03 -6.03 -4.17
CA LEU A 248 1.10 -5.76 -5.14
C LEU A 248 0.52 -5.33 -6.48
N GLU A 249 -0.42 -6.09 -7.04
CA GLU A 249 -1.00 -5.75 -8.34
C GLU A 249 -1.70 -4.39 -8.31
N LYS A 250 -2.48 -4.11 -7.27
CA LYS A 250 -3.13 -2.79 -7.12
C LYS A 250 -2.13 -1.65 -6.93
N ALA A 251 -1.03 -1.89 -6.22
CA ALA A 251 -0.01 -0.87 -5.99
C ALA A 251 0.79 -0.56 -7.26
N CYS A 252 1.15 -1.60 -8.02
CA CYS A 252 1.96 -1.52 -9.23
C CYS A 252 1.17 -1.27 -10.53
N ASP A 253 -0.15 -1.22 -10.46
CA ASP A 253 -1.03 -0.93 -11.61
C ASP A 253 -0.66 0.38 -12.33
N GLY A 254 -0.18 0.19 -13.57
CA GLY A 254 0.22 1.19 -14.54
C GLY A 254 -0.89 1.70 -15.46
N SER A 255 -2.13 1.18 -15.34
CA SER A 255 -3.27 1.52 -16.21
C SER A 255 -3.54 3.02 -16.32
N PHE A 256 -3.14 3.81 -15.31
CA PHE A 256 -3.27 5.26 -15.30
C PHE A 256 -2.54 5.95 -16.48
N LEU A 257 -1.52 5.30 -17.05
CA LEU A 257 -0.78 5.79 -18.21
C LEU A 257 -1.64 5.94 -19.47
N TYR A 258 -2.72 5.15 -19.58
CA TYR A 258 -3.68 5.26 -20.68
C TYR A 258 -4.20 6.71 -20.82
N TRP A 259 -4.55 7.34 -19.70
CA TRP A 259 -5.00 8.72 -19.71
C TRP A 259 -3.86 9.75 -19.79
N HIS A 260 -2.62 9.36 -19.53
CA HIS A 260 -1.45 10.26 -19.55
C HIS A 260 -0.50 10.00 -20.73
N ARG A 261 -1.01 9.44 -21.84
CA ARG A 261 -0.23 9.05 -23.03
C ARG A 261 0.71 10.11 -23.62
N VAL A 262 0.49 11.39 -23.31
CA VAL A 262 1.34 12.51 -23.73
C VAL A 262 2.78 12.40 -23.24
N ILE A 263 3.01 11.66 -22.14
CA ILE A 263 4.37 11.47 -21.60
C ILE A 263 5.17 10.40 -22.35
N ILE A 264 4.51 9.50 -23.07
CA ILE A 264 5.15 8.32 -23.69
C ILE A 264 6.17 8.71 -24.76
N PRO A 265 5.88 9.63 -25.71
CA PRO A 265 6.89 10.06 -26.69
C PRO A 265 8.10 10.73 -26.03
N ILE A 266 7.86 11.50 -24.96
CA ILE A 266 8.92 12.22 -24.23
C ILE A 266 9.82 11.24 -23.49
N TYR A 267 9.24 10.17 -22.95
CA TYR A 267 9.98 9.07 -22.35
C TYR A 267 10.94 8.42 -23.35
N PHE A 268 10.45 8.06 -24.54
CA PHE A 268 11.31 7.41 -25.55
C PHE A 268 12.36 8.37 -26.12
N ASP A 269 12.05 9.66 -26.25
CA ASP A 269 13.05 10.69 -26.60
C ASP A 269 14.19 10.73 -25.56
N ASP A 270 13.85 10.75 -24.27
CA ASP A 270 14.82 10.73 -23.16
C ASP A 270 15.66 9.44 -23.16
N VAL A 271 15.02 8.27 -23.22
CA VAL A 271 15.72 6.98 -23.14
C VAL A 271 16.57 6.70 -24.38
N LEU A 272 16.12 7.06 -25.58
CA LEU A 272 16.92 6.88 -26.80
C LEU A 272 18.10 7.85 -26.86
N SER A 273 17.98 9.03 -26.23
CA SER A 273 19.08 10.00 -26.12
C SER A 273 20.14 9.60 -25.08
N CYS A 274 19.80 8.72 -24.14
CA CYS A 274 20.70 8.21 -23.12
C CYS A 274 21.18 6.79 -23.50
N GLU A 275 22.49 6.57 -23.67
CA GLU A 275 23.07 5.26 -24.05
C GLU A 275 22.95 4.15 -22.98
N THR A 276 22.03 4.24 -22.02
CA THR A 276 22.06 3.42 -20.80
C THR A 276 20.80 2.61 -20.49
N ASN A 277 21.10 1.33 -20.22
CA ASN A 277 20.35 0.30 -19.51
C ASN A 277 19.02 -0.16 -20.15
N PRO A 278 19.03 -1.21 -21.01
CA PRO A 278 17.85 -1.70 -21.72
C PRO A 278 16.75 -2.23 -20.78
N HIS A 279 17.07 -2.53 -19.52
CA HIS A 279 16.09 -2.92 -18.51
C HIS A 279 15.02 -1.85 -18.27
N ARG A 280 15.36 -0.57 -18.42
CA ARG A 280 14.42 0.56 -18.25
C ARG A 280 13.26 0.50 -19.23
N ILE A 281 13.57 0.19 -20.49
CA ILE A 281 12.58 0.02 -21.55
C ILE A 281 11.61 -1.10 -21.19
N HIS A 282 12.15 -2.26 -20.78
CA HIS A 282 11.33 -3.41 -20.38
C HIS A 282 10.40 -3.08 -19.21
N GLU A 283 10.90 -2.39 -18.18
CA GLU A 283 10.11 -1.97 -17.03
C GLU A 283 8.99 -1.01 -17.45
N PHE A 284 9.27 0.00 -18.26
CA PHE A 284 8.25 0.93 -18.72
C PHE A 284 7.20 0.25 -19.61
N PHE A 285 7.60 -0.67 -20.50
CA PHE A 285 6.66 -1.46 -21.29
C PHE A 285 5.76 -2.34 -20.42
N SER A 286 6.29 -2.94 -19.35
CA SER A 286 5.47 -3.70 -18.39
C SER A 286 4.39 -2.82 -17.74
N ALA A 287 4.67 -1.54 -17.49
CA ALA A 287 3.62 -0.61 -17.03
C ALA A 287 2.56 -0.31 -18.09
N LEU A 288 2.92 -0.33 -19.38
CA LEU A 288 1.99 -0.11 -20.50
C LEU A 288 1.08 -1.31 -20.75
N GLU A 289 1.49 -2.54 -20.40
CA GLU A 289 0.64 -3.74 -20.50
C GLU A 289 -0.64 -3.58 -19.67
N ASP A 290 -0.57 -2.92 -18.52
CA ASP A 290 -1.73 -2.62 -17.66
C ASP A 290 -2.76 -1.71 -18.37
N CYS A 291 -2.39 -1.00 -19.44
CA CYS A 291 -3.29 -0.17 -20.23
C CYS A 291 -4.18 -0.98 -21.19
N ILE A 292 -3.92 -2.27 -21.41
CA ILE A 292 -4.71 -3.13 -22.30
C ILE A 292 -6.14 -3.30 -21.79
N ALA A 293 -6.33 -3.50 -20.48
CA ALA A 293 -7.67 -3.68 -19.91
C ALA A 293 -8.57 -2.43 -20.08
N PRO A 294 -8.11 -1.20 -19.80
CA PRO A 294 -8.86 0.01 -20.16
C PRO A 294 -9.15 0.13 -21.67
N LEU A 295 -8.23 -0.29 -22.52
CA LEU A 295 -8.38 -0.25 -23.98
C LEU A 295 -9.46 -1.21 -24.50
N SER A 296 -9.62 -2.38 -23.88
CA SER A 296 -10.61 -3.38 -24.30
C SER A 296 -12.05 -3.06 -23.88
N HIS A 297 -12.24 -2.05 -23.03
CA HIS A 297 -13.55 -1.54 -22.62
C HIS A 297 -14.01 -0.31 -23.41
N CYS A 298 -13.24 0.12 -24.42
CA CYS A 298 -13.60 1.17 -25.39
C CYS A 298 -14.10 0.54 -26.69
#